data_AF-A0AAU4NZK6-F1
#
_entry.id   AF-A0AAU4NZK6-F1
#
_cell.length_a   1.000
_cell.length_b   1.000
_cell.length_c   1.000
_cell.angle_alpha   90.00
_cell.angle_beta   90.00
_cell.angle_gamma   90.00
#
_symmetry.space_group_name_H-M   'P 1'
#
loop_
_entity.id
_entity.type
_entity.pdbx_description
1 polymer ?
#
loop_
_entity_poly.entity_id
_entity_poly.type
_entity_poly.pdbx_seq_one_letter_code
_entity_poly.pdbx_strand_id
1 'polypeptide(L)'
;MGTRGLVASGYATSEIYSGAHWETRSKAANYVKVQWDTILDEPEVLAIETLSAAIPGQHWTPQSSGTFIKPELVGHLEDLWRDFSTSGVGEPPPRGGAGRQNDPVRRKKVESAAQQRLMKYYDDQDWVVKDTHLTCPYDAVATKGRKMLYLEAKGTEGSGSVVRVTRNEVDHARENPTTTFIGIWSDICFGDDDEVDQQSGTFTVQPFAPKKSELKVVDYEWRPSKPQK
;
A
#
# COMPACT_ATOMS: atom_id res chain seq x y z
N MET A 1 11.56 12.91 -31.97
CA MET A 1 11.61 13.49 -30.61
C MET A 1 10.56 12.76 -29.81
N GLY A 2 10.95 12.00 -28.78
CA GLY A 2 9.99 11.24 -27.97
C GLY A 2 9.15 12.16 -27.08
N THR A 3 7.88 11.81 -26.90
CA THR A 3 6.98 12.48 -25.95
C THR A 3 7.58 12.38 -24.55
N ARG A 4 7.69 13.51 -23.83
CA ARG A 4 8.19 13.53 -22.46
C ARG A 4 7.02 13.30 -21.50
N GLY A 5 7.23 12.46 -20.50
CA GLY A 5 6.18 12.15 -19.53
C GLY A 5 6.57 11.02 -18.60
N LEU A 6 5.58 10.50 -17.89
CA LEU A 6 5.75 9.38 -16.97
C LEU A 6 5.56 8.07 -17.73
N VAL A 7 6.52 7.16 -17.57
CA VAL A 7 6.58 5.87 -18.29
C VAL A 7 6.76 4.67 -17.37
N ALA A 8 7.02 4.92 -16.09
CA ALA A 8 7.23 3.87 -15.11
C ALA A 8 6.94 4.36 -13.69
N SER A 9 6.46 3.44 -12.86
CA SER A 9 6.34 3.60 -11.41
C SER A 9 7.16 2.53 -10.69
N GLY A 10 7.44 2.76 -9.41
CA GLY A 10 8.19 1.80 -8.61
C GLY A 10 8.54 2.32 -7.23
N TYR A 11 9.29 1.52 -6.50
CA TYR A 11 9.66 1.79 -5.11
C TYR A 11 11.17 1.94 -4.97
N ALA A 12 11.60 2.91 -4.16
CA ALA A 12 12.97 2.95 -3.70
C ALA A 12 13.25 1.75 -2.78
N THR A 13 14.33 1.02 -3.05
CA THR A 13 14.81 -0.14 -2.28
C THR A 13 16.11 0.14 -1.53
N SER A 14 16.64 1.35 -1.65
CA SER A 14 17.76 1.85 -0.86
C SER A 14 17.54 3.28 -0.43
N GLU A 15 18.32 3.74 0.54
CA GLU A 15 18.52 5.18 0.74
C GLU A 15 19.28 5.81 -0.44
N ILE A 16 19.33 7.13 -0.48
CA ILE A 16 20.17 7.87 -1.42
C ILE A 16 21.64 7.62 -1.06
N TYR A 17 22.42 7.15 -2.03
CA TYR A 17 23.85 6.92 -1.86
C TYR A 17 24.64 7.62 -2.97
N SER A 18 25.84 8.08 -2.66
CA SER A 18 26.73 8.68 -3.66
C SER A 18 27.55 7.60 -4.36
N GLY A 19 27.65 7.70 -5.69
CA GLY A 19 28.47 6.83 -6.53
C GLY A 19 29.16 7.63 -7.63
N ALA A 20 30.03 6.97 -8.41
CA ALA A 20 30.62 7.59 -9.58
C ALA A 20 29.53 7.99 -10.58
N HIS A 21 29.60 9.21 -11.12
CA HIS A 21 28.67 9.67 -12.14
C HIS A 21 28.77 8.76 -13.37
N TRP A 22 27.61 8.35 -13.91
CA TRP A 22 27.50 7.36 -14.98
C TRP A 22 28.28 7.75 -16.25
N GLU A 23 28.33 9.05 -16.57
CA GLU A 23 29.12 9.59 -17.69
C GLU A 23 30.56 10.00 -17.32
N THR A 24 30.75 10.79 -16.24
CA THR A 24 32.07 11.33 -15.85
C THR A 24 32.55 10.69 -14.55
N ARG A 25 33.37 9.64 -14.63
CA ARG A 25 33.83 8.89 -13.44
C ARG A 25 34.56 9.71 -12.37
N SER A 26 35.09 10.90 -12.72
CA SER A 26 35.73 11.82 -11.76
C SER A 26 34.75 12.66 -10.93
N LYS A 27 33.45 12.63 -11.25
CA LYS A 27 32.40 13.34 -10.51
C LYS A 27 31.55 12.34 -9.72
N ALA A 28 31.06 12.76 -8.56
CA ALA A 28 30.08 12.01 -7.79
C ALA A 28 28.65 12.37 -8.22
N ALA A 29 27.75 11.40 -8.18
CA ALA A 29 26.31 11.58 -8.36
C ALA A 29 25.55 10.83 -7.27
N ASN A 30 24.34 11.30 -6.98
CA ASN A 30 23.44 10.64 -6.03
C ASN A 30 22.57 9.63 -6.77
N TYR A 31 22.47 8.44 -6.19
CA TYR A 31 21.71 7.31 -6.71
C TYR A 31 20.71 6.82 -5.66
N VAL A 32 19.65 6.20 -6.14
CA VAL A 32 18.72 5.41 -5.35
C VAL A 32 18.46 4.12 -6.12
N LYS A 33 18.48 2.98 -5.44
CA LYS A 33 18.05 1.73 -6.06
C LYS A 33 16.54 1.75 -6.13
N VAL A 34 15.99 1.42 -7.29
CA VAL A 34 14.54 1.31 -7.49
C VAL A 34 14.18 -0.10 -7.93
N GLN A 35 13.02 -0.55 -7.48
CA GLN A 35 12.35 -1.73 -8.00
C GLN A 35 11.08 -1.24 -8.71
N TRP A 36 11.03 -1.46 -10.01
CA TRP A 36 9.89 -1.08 -10.85
C TRP A 36 8.68 -1.99 -10.56
N ASP A 37 7.49 -1.42 -10.57
CA ASP A 37 6.22 -2.17 -10.51
C ASP A 37 5.44 -2.12 -11.84
N THR A 38 5.48 -0.98 -12.53
CA THR A 38 4.91 -0.76 -13.85
C THR A 38 5.94 -0.08 -14.73
N ILE A 39 6.14 -0.60 -15.94
CA ILE A 39 6.90 0.04 -17.01
C ILE A 39 6.02 -0.08 -18.26
N LEU A 40 5.78 1.03 -18.93
CA LEU A 40 5.01 1.07 -20.17
C LEU A 40 5.92 0.84 -21.38
N ASP A 41 5.40 0.17 -22.40
CA ASP A 41 6.09 -0.01 -23.68
C ASP A 41 5.92 1.24 -24.55
N GLU A 42 6.93 1.55 -25.37
CA GLU A 42 6.79 2.66 -26.34
C GLU A 42 5.66 2.34 -27.35
N PRO A 43 4.75 3.28 -27.67
CA PRO A 43 4.82 4.73 -27.41
C PRO A 43 4.00 5.21 -26.20
N GLU A 44 3.61 4.33 -25.28
CA GLU A 44 2.72 4.67 -24.15
C GLU A 44 3.44 5.53 -23.12
N VAL A 45 3.07 6.82 -23.09
CA VAL A 45 3.66 7.82 -22.19
C VAL A 45 2.54 8.69 -21.62
N LEU A 46 2.45 8.79 -20.28
CA LEU A 46 1.58 9.77 -19.65
C LEU A 46 2.22 11.14 -19.82
N ALA A 47 1.78 11.83 -20.88
CA ALA A 47 2.41 13.04 -21.38
C ALA A 47 2.45 14.16 -20.33
N ILE A 48 3.52 14.94 -20.35
CA ILE A 48 3.74 16.00 -19.37
C ILE A 48 2.67 17.11 -19.45
N GLU A 49 2.08 17.31 -20.62
CA GLU A 49 0.96 18.22 -20.84
C GLU A 49 -0.28 17.75 -20.07
N THR A 50 -0.57 16.45 -20.09
CA THR A 50 -1.64 15.82 -19.31
C THR A 50 -1.38 15.93 -17.81
N LEU A 51 -0.15 15.64 -17.37
CA LEU A 51 0.28 15.78 -15.96
C LEU A 51 0.11 17.23 -15.47
N SER A 52 0.50 18.19 -16.28
CA SER A 52 0.43 19.62 -15.93
C SER A 52 -1.01 20.13 -15.90
N ALA A 53 -1.87 19.65 -16.81
CA ALA A 53 -3.28 20.02 -16.83
C ALA A 53 -4.06 19.43 -15.65
N ALA A 54 -3.83 18.15 -15.33
CA ALA A 54 -4.51 17.46 -14.23
C ALA A 54 -3.98 17.88 -12.84
N ILE A 55 -2.68 18.20 -12.75
CA ILE A 55 -2.01 18.51 -11.49
C ILE A 55 -1.19 19.80 -11.66
N PRO A 56 -1.86 20.96 -11.80
CA PRO A 56 -1.20 22.24 -12.07
C PRO A 56 -0.36 22.75 -10.88
N GLY A 57 -0.59 22.21 -9.67
CA GLY A 57 0.15 22.56 -8.47
C GLY A 57 1.54 21.92 -8.37
N GLN A 58 1.90 20.99 -9.27
CA GLN A 58 3.17 20.26 -9.25
C GLN A 58 4.15 20.79 -10.30
N HIS A 59 5.44 20.86 -9.94
CA HIS A 59 6.50 21.23 -10.88
C HIS A 59 7.12 19.97 -11.52
N TRP A 60 6.72 19.68 -12.76
CA TRP A 60 7.09 18.46 -13.48
C TRP A 60 8.44 18.51 -14.20
N THR A 61 8.98 19.71 -14.46
CA THR A 61 10.24 19.92 -15.20
C THR A 61 11.31 20.61 -14.35
N PRO A 62 11.73 20.03 -13.21
CA PRO A 62 12.86 20.54 -12.45
C PRO A 62 14.15 20.59 -13.28
N GLN A 63 15.04 21.51 -12.95
CA GLN A 63 16.41 21.53 -13.47
C GLN A 63 17.29 20.41 -12.88
N SER A 64 16.80 19.70 -11.86
CA SER A 64 17.45 18.55 -11.21
C SER A 64 16.73 17.24 -11.53
N SER A 65 17.45 16.12 -11.55
CA SER A 65 16.94 14.79 -11.94
C SER A 65 15.96 14.13 -10.97
N GLY A 66 15.61 14.80 -9.86
CA GLY A 66 14.60 14.35 -8.90
C GLY A 66 13.70 15.50 -8.48
N THR A 67 12.41 15.20 -8.34
CA THR A 67 11.38 16.12 -7.84
C THR A 67 10.56 15.41 -6.78
N PHE A 68 10.28 16.11 -5.69
CA PHE A 68 9.33 15.62 -4.69
C PHE A 68 7.90 15.97 -5.15
N ILE A 69 7.01 14.99 -5.15
CA ILE A 69 5.59 15.22 -5.40
C ILE A 69 4.95 15.71 -4.10
N LYS A 70 4.22 16.82 -4.16
CA LYS A 70 3.57 17.38 -2.98
C LYS A 70 2.60 16.36 -2.37
N PRO A 71 2.58 16.13 -1.04
CA PRO A 71 1.79 15.04 -0.44
C PRO A 71 0.31 15.12 -0.77
N GLU A 72 -0.26 16.33 -0.81
CA GLU A 72 -1.66 16.57 -1.17
C GLU A 72 -1.99 16.26 -2.64
N LEU A 73 -0.98 16.13 -3.50
CA LEU A 73 -1.14 15.82 -4.93
C LEU A 73 -0.79 14.36 -5.25
N VAL A 74 -0.21 13.61 -4.30
CA VAL A 74 0.17 12.21 -4.51
C VAL A 74 -1.04 11.37 -4.90
N GLY A 75 -2.15 11.49 -4.18
CA GLY A 75 -3.39 10.76 -4.51
C GLY A 75 -3.85 11.01 -5.94
N HIS A 76 -3.85 12.26 -6.39
CA HIS A 76 -4.27 12.61 -7.76
C HIS A 76 -3.29 12.09 -8.82
N LEU A 77 -1.98 12.04 -8.54
CA LEU A 77 -1.00 11.46 -9.44
C LEU A 77 -1.17 9.95 -9.56
N GLU A 78 -1.38 9.26 -8.44
CA GLU A 78 -1.67 7.83 -8.41
C GLU A 78 -2.95 7.51 -9.19
N ASP A 79 -3.98 8.36 -9.06
CA ASP A 79 -5.23 8.22 -9.81
C ASP A 79 -5.00 8.37 -11.32
N LEU A 80 -4.34 9.45 -11.73
CA LEU A 80 -4.06 9.71 -13.14
C LEU A 80 -3.14 8.66 -13.77
N TRP A 81 -2.12 8.19 -13.04
CA TRP A 81 -1.21 7.13 -13.51
C TRP A 81 -1.96 5.82 -13.74
N ARG A 82 -2.80 5.42 -12.79
CA ARG A 82 -3.61 4.21 -12.89
C ARG A 82 -4.58 4.24 -14.07
N ASP A 83 -5.29 5.35 -14.26
CA ASP A 83 -6.25 5.49 -15.36
C ASP A 83 -5.54 5.42 -16.72
N PHE A 84 -4.33 5.96 -16.80
CA PHE A 84 -3.51 5.94 -18.00
C PHE A 84 -2.95 4.54 -18.31
N SER A 85 -2.30 3.88 -17.33
CA SER A 85 -1.62 2.60 -17.54
C SER A 85 -2.57 1.43 -17.81
N THR A 86 -3.84 1.53 -17.40
CA THR A 86 -4.87 0.51 -17.64
C THR A 86 -5.51 0.60 -19.03
N SER A 87 -5.36 1.73 -19.71
CA SER A 87 -5.99 1.99 -21.01
C SER A 87 -5.12 1.55 -22.22
N GLY A 88 -3.85 1.15 -22.00
CA GLY A 88 -2.87 0.86 -23.07
C GLY A 88 -2.58 -0.62 -23.39
N VAL A 89 -2.61 -1.54 -22.42
CA VAL A 89 -1.93 -2.84 -22.61
C VAL A 89 -2.84 -3.91 -23.23
N GLY A 90 -2.57 -4.26 -24.50
CA GLY A 90 -3.07 -5.47 -25.17
C GLY A 90 -2.43 -6.76 -24.64
N GLU A 91 -3.28 -7.78 -24.50
CA GLU A 91 -3.08 -9.19 -24.06
C GLU A 91 -1.67 -9.64 -23.56
N PRO A 92 -1.56 -10.13 -22.31
CA PRO A 92 -0.26 -10.50 -21.73
C PRO A 92 0.22 -11.91 -22.13
N PRO A 93 1.55 -12.14 -22.21
CA PRO A 93 2.12 -13.48 -22.40
C PRO A 93 1.88 -14.38 -21.17
N PRO A 94 1.94 -15.72 -21.32
CA PRO A 94 1.50 -16.64 -20.28
C PRO A 94 2.49 -16.68 -19.10
N ARG A 95 1.95 -16.30 -17.94
CA ARG A 95 2.23 -16.73 -16.55
C ARG A 95 3.65 -17.22 -16.21
N GLY A 96 4.32 -16.39 -15.41
CA GLY A 96 5.44 -16.81 -14.57
C GLY A 96 6.01 -15.65 -13.77
N GLY A 97 5.38 -15.30 -12.63
CA GLY A 97 5.94 -14.33 -11.67
C GLY A 97 4.96 -13.27 -11.20
N ALA A 98 4.49 -13.44 -9.94
CA ALA A 98 3.98 -12.41 -9.03
C ALA A 98 3.35 -11.15 -9.65
N GLY A 99 2.08 -11.25 -10.06
CA GLY A 99 1.23 -10.10 -10.34
C GLY A 99 1.05 -9.24 -9.08
N ARG A 100 1.57 -8.01 -9.12
CA ARG A 100 1.47 -7.04 -8.03
C ARG A 100 1.29 -5.62 -8.61
N GLN A 101 0.38 -5.50 -9.57
CA GLN A 101 -0.31 -4.25 -9.84
C GLN A 101 -1.76 -4.48 -9.42
N ASN A 102 -2.07 -4.27 -8.15
CA ASN A 102 -3.47 -4.33 -7.70
C ASN A 102 -3.94 -2.89 -7.46
N ASP A 103 -4.79 -2.45 -8.37
CA ASP A 103 -5.66 -1.28 -8.32
C ASP A 103 -6.01 -0.83 -6.88
N PRO A 104 -5.81 0.44 -6.48
CA PRO A 104 -6.18 0.98 -5.18
C PRO A 104 -7.67 0.78 -4.83
N VAL A 105 -8.56 0.78 -5.82
CA VAL A 105 -9.98 0.46 -5.62
C VAL A 105 -10.12 -1.00 -5.21
N ARG A 106 -9.51 -1.92 -5.97
CA ARG A 106 -9.44 -3.35 -5.67
C ARG A 106 -8.81 -3.63 -4.30
N ARG A 107 -7.73 -2.94 -3.95
CA ARG A 107 -7.10 -3.04 -2.63
C ARG A 107 -8.03 -2.56 -1.52
N LYS A 108 -8.72 -1.44 -1.72
CA LYS A 108 -9.72 -0.95 -0.77
C LYS A 108 -10.89 -1.93 -0.64
N LYS A 109 -11.32 -2.57 -1.74
CA LYS A 109 -12.34 -3.65 -1.71
C LYS A 109 -11.87 -4.82 -0.86
N VAL A 110 -10.62 -5.28 -1.03
CA VAL A 110 -9.99 -6.32 -0.21
C VAL A 110 -9.93 -5.93 1.28
N GLU A 111 -9.41 -4.74 1.59
CA GLU A 111 -9.28 -4.25 2.97
C GLU A 111 -10.65 -4.13 3.64
N SER A 112 -11.64 -3.53 2.95
CA SER A 112 -13.01 -3.38 3.45
C SER A 112 -13.69 -4.74 3.64
N ALA A 113 -13.53 -5.66 2.69
CA ALA A 113 -14.14 -6.99 2.77
C ALA A 113 -13.52 -7.81 3.91
N ALA A 114 -12.21 -7.72 4.13
CA ALA A 114 -11.54 -8.37 5.26
C ALA A 114 -12.03 -7.83 6.62
N GLN A 115 -12.18 -6.51 6.75
CA GLN A 115 -12.72 -5.89 7.96
C GLN A 115 -14.17 -6.36 8.22
N GLN A 116 -15.03 -6.28 7.21
CA GLN A 116 -16.43 -6.71 7.32
C GLN A 116 -16.52 -8.20 7.70
N ARG A 117 -15.68 -9.04 7.10
CA ARG A 117 -15.63 -10.47 7.42
C ARG A 117 -15.22 -10.72 8.87
N LEU A 118 -14.22 -10.00 9.37
CA LEU A 118 -13.79 -10.11 10.77
C LEU A 118 -14.87 -9.62 11.74
N MET A 119 -15.55 -8.52 11.42
CA MET A 119 -16.66 -8.03 12.23
C MET A 119 -17.80 -9.04 12.28
N LYS A 120 -18.20 -9.58 11.11
CA LYS A 120 -19.22 -10.62 11.01
C LYS A 120 -18.85 -11.89 11.80
N TYR A 121 -17.59 -12.31 11.74
CA TYR A 121 -17.11 -13.49 12.47
C TYR A 121 -17.37 -13.40 13.98
N TYR A 122 -17.20 -12.21 14.57
CA TYR A 122 -17.49 -11.99 16.00
C TYR A 122 -18.98 -11.73 16.26
N ASP A 123 -19.67 -11.02 15.38
CA ASP A 123 -21.12 -10.78 15.47
C ASP A 123 -21.92 -12.10 15.48
N ASP A 124 -21.56 -13.05 14.60
CA ASP A 124 -22.14 -14.41 14.54
C ASP A 124 -21.88 -15.24 15.81
N GLN A 125 -20.99 -14.78 16.70
CA GLN A 125 -20.67 -15.39 17.99
C GLN A 125 -21.25 -14.60 19.18
N ASP A 126 -22.31 -13.82 18.95
CA ASP A 126 -22.99 -12.94 19.92
C ASP A 126 -22.08 -11.88 20.56
N TRP A 127 -21.07 -11.39 19.84
CA TRP A 127 -20.34 -10.20 20.26
C TRP A 127 -21.01 -8.96 19.67
N VAL A 128 -21.08 -7.90 20.47
CA VAL A 128 -21.45 -6.58 19.95
C VAL A 128 -20.19 -5.96 19.36
N VAL A 129 -20.15 -5.84 18.03
CA VAL A 129 -19.01 -5.31 17.29
C VAL A 129 -19.25 -3.86 16.87
N LYS A 130 -18.25 -3.01 17.09
CA LYS A 130 -18.24 -1.61 16.70
C LYS A 130 -17.03 -1.31 15.82
N ASP A 131 -17.28 -0.67 14.67
CA ASP A 131 -16.25 -0.17 13.78
C ASP A 131 -15.51 1.04 14.40
N THR A 132 -14.18 1.03 14.34
CA THR A 132 -13.29 2.09 14.84
C THR A 132 -12.15 2.48 13.90
N HIS A 133 -12.07 1.90 12.68
CA HIS A 133 -10.89 1.97 11.79
C HIS A 133 -10.43 3.39 11.41
N LEU A 134 -11.31 4.40 11.50
CA LEU A 134 -10.98 5.79 11.17
C LEU A 134 -10.34 6.59 12.32
N THR A 135 -10.44 6.11 13.56
CA THR A 135 -10.15 6.94 14.75
C THR A 135 -9.28 6.25 15.79
N CYS A 136 -9.03 4.95 15.62
CA CYS A 136 -8.32 4.11 16.58
C CYS A 136 -7.18 3.34 15.90
N PRO A 137 -6.19 2.84 16.65
CA PRO A 137 -5.08 2.03 16.12
C PRO A 137 -5.48 0.57 15.80
N TYR A 138 -6.78 0.29 15.70
CA TYR A 138 -7.37 -1.01 15.43
C TYR A 138 -8.69 -0.81 14.65
N ASP A 139 -9.05 -1.80 13.84
CA ASP A 139 -10.18 -1.70 12.92
C ASP A 139 -11.56 -1.75 13.61
N ALA A 140 -11.70 -2.61 14.62
CA ALA A 140 -12.97 -2.75 15.35
C ALA A 140 -12.78 -3.16 16.82
N VAL A 141 -13.85 -2.99 17.60
CA VAL A 141 -13.94 -3.47 18.98
C VAL A 141 -15.10 -4.44 19.10
N ALA A 142 -14.87 -5.62 19.67
CA ALA A 142 -15.91 -6.57 20.01
C ALA A 142 -16.12 -6.63 21.53
N THR A 143 -17.37 -6.59 21.97
CA THR A 143 -17.73 -6.67 23.39
C THR A 143 -18.74 -7.78 23.67
N LYS A 144 -18.49 -8.57 24.73
CA LYS A 144 -19.41 -9.61 25.19
C LYS A 144 -19.41 -9.67 26.73
N GLY A 145 -20.47 -9.16 27.33
CA GLY A 145 -20.57 -8.97 28.78
C GLY A 145 -19.48 -8.01 29.29
N ARG A 146 -18.54 -8.51 30.09
CA ARG A 146 -17.39 -7.74 30.62
C ARG A 146 -16.11 -7.87 29.78
N LYS A 147 -16.13 -8.69 28.73
CA LYS A 147 -14.97 -8.91 27.86
C LYS A 147 -14.99 -7.88 26.72
N MET A 148 -13.82 -7.32 26.43
CA MET A 148 -13.57 -6.42 25.32
C MET A 148 -12.37 -6.94 24.54
N LEU A 149 -12.50 -7.03 23.22
CA LEU A 149 -11.46 -7.44 22.29
C LEU A 149 -11.23 -6.33 21.26
N TYR A 150 -9.97 -6.12 20.91
CA TYR A 150 -9.52 -5.24 19.83
C TYR A 150 -9.23 -6.08 18.59
N LEU A 151 -9.79 -5.69 17.45
CA LEU A 151 -9.78 -6.48 16.24
C LEU A 151 -9.02 -5.75 15.14
N GLU A 152 -8.11 -6.46 14.50
CA GLU A 152 -7.33 -6.00 13.35
C GLU A 152 -7.57 -6.93 12.16
N ALA A 153 -7.90 -6.39 10.99
CA ALA A 153 -8.20 -7.15 9.78
C ALA A 153 -7.14 -6.92 8.71
N LYS A 154 -6.64 -8.01 8.10
CA LYS A 154 -5.71 -7.95 6.97
C LYS A 154 -6.24 -8.81 5.83
N GLY A 155 -6.44 -8.19 4.68
CA GLY A 155 -6.84 -8.87 3.44
C GLY A 155 -5.69 -8.91 2.44
N THR A 156 -5.57 -10.00 1.68
CA THR A 156 -4.66 -10.08 0.53
C THR A 156 -5.13 -11.09 -0.50
N GLU A 157 -4.89 -10.78 -1.78
CA GLU A 157 -5.06 -11.74 -2.90
C GLU A 157 -3.89 -12.76 -2.96
N GLY A 158 -2.81 -12.54 -2.19
CA GLY A 158 -1.69 -13.48 -2.08
C GLY A 158 -1.85 -14.49 -0.93
N SER A 159 -0.83 -15.32 -0.70
CA SER A 159 -0.88 -16.47 0.24
C SER A 159 -0.99 -16.13 1.73
N GLY A 160 -1.05 -14.86 2.13
CA GLY A 160 -1.13 -14.44 3.53
C GLY A 160 0.11 -14.74 4.38
N SER A 161 1.17 -15.33 3.81
CA SER A 161 2.42 -15.67 4.51
C SER A 161 3.15 -14.46 5.12
N VAL A 162 2.87 -13.26 4.62
CA VAL A 162 3.33 -11.99 5.18
C VAL A 162 2.18 -10.99 5.12
N VAL A 163 1.83 -10.40 6.26
CA VAL A 163 0.87 -9.29 6.36
C VAL A 163 1.58 -8.02 6.78
N ARG A 164 1.13 -6.87 6.26
CA ARG A 164 1.67 -5.56 6.67
C ARG A 164 0.92 -5.08 7.90
N VAL A 165 1.66 -4.61 8.89
CA VAL A 165 1.12 -4.01 10.11
C VAL A 165 1.80 -2.67 10.36
N THR A 166 1.08 -1.71 10.92
CA THR A 166 1.63 -0.40 11.29
C THR A 166 2.29 -0.43 12.66
N ARG A 167 3.11 0.59 12.96
CA ARG A 167 3.71 0.73 14.29
C ARG A 167 2.64 0.83 15.39
N ASN A 168 1.58 1.61 15.13
CA ASN A 168 0.51 1.82 16.09
C ASN A 168 -0.26 0.53 16.40
N GLU A 169 -0.53 -0.30 15.39
CA GLU A 169 -1.15 -1.63 15.57
C GLU A 169 -0.27 -2.53 16.44
N VAL A 170 1.04 -2.58 16.14
CA VAL A 170 2.01 -3.39 16.90
C VAL A 170 2.13 -2.92 18.35
N ASP A 171 2.23 -1.62 18.57
CA ASP A 171 2.39 -1.04 19.90
C ASP A 171 1.12 -1.29 20.73
N HIS A 172 -0.06 -1.08 20.16
CA HIS A 172 -1.34 -1.38 20.82
C HIS A 172 -1.48 -2.88 21.17
N ALA A 173 -1.12 -3.77 20.25
CA ALA A 173 -1.16 -5.21 20.45
C ALA A 173 -0.22 -5.67 21.59
N ARG A 174 0.93 -5.02 21.73
CA ARG A 174 1.88 -5.29 22.83
C ARG A 174 1.39 -4.80 24.18
N GLU A 175 0.65 -3.70 24.20
CA GLU A 175 -0.01 -3.19 25.42
C GLU A 175 -1.22 -4.07 25.81
N ASN A 176 -1.84 -4.76 24.85
CA ASN A 176 -3.07 -5.53 25.02
C ASN A 176 -2.96 -7.00 24.53
N PRO A 177 -1.93 -7.77 24.95
CA PRO A 177 -1.55 -9.04 24.30
C PRO A 177 -2.58 -10.17 24.44
N THR A 178 -3.50 -10.07 25.39
CA THR A 178 -4.56 -11.07 25.62
C THR A 178 -5.91 -10.66 25.06
N THR A 179 -6.04 -9.41 24.58
CA THR A 179 -7.30 -8.82 24.13
C THR A 179 -7.24 -8.32 22.69
N THR A 180 -6.07 -8.32 22.04
CA THR A 180 -5.94 -8.00 20.61
C THR A 180 -5.90 -9.26 19.76
N PHE A 181 -6.72 -9.29 18.70
CA PHE A 181 -6.84 -10.39 17.75
C PHE A 181 -6.69 -9.87 16.33
N ILE A 182 -6.06 -10.66 15.46
CA ILE A 182 -5.92 -10.36 14.04
C ILE A 182 -6.67 -11.40 13.20
N GLY A 183 -7.50 -10.92 12.27
CA GLY A 183 -8.12 -11.70 11.22
C GLY A 183 -7.35 -11.55 9.92
N ILE A 184 -6.87 -12.65 9.35
CA ILE A 184 -6.15 -12.67 8.08
C ILE A 184 -7.00 -13.42 7.05
N TRP A 185 -7.38 -12.72 5.98
CA TRP A 185 -8.01 -13.31 4.80
C TRP A 185 -7.03 -13.31 3.63
N SER A 186 -6.55 -14.49 3.26
CA SER A 186 -5.61 -14.71 2.16
C SER A 186 -6.26 -15.34 0.95
N ASP A 187 -5.55 -15.34 -0.17
CA ASP A 187 -5.96 -15.99 -1.42
C ASP A 187 -7.34 -15.51 -1.92
N ILE A 188 -7.63 -14.22 -1.67
CA ILE A 188 -8.87 -13.58 -2.09
C ILE A 188 -8.91 -13.52 -3.62
N CYS A 189 -10.05 -13.92 -4.18
CA CYS A 189 -10.36 -13.78 -5.58
C CYS A 189 -11.45 -12.72 -5.78
N PHE A 190 -11.56 -12.23 -7.00
CA PHE A 190 -12.63 -11.35 -7.43
C PHE A 190 -13.56 -12.10 -8.40
N GLY A 191 -14.85 -11.82 -8.30
CA GLY A 191 -15.87 -12.31 -9.24
C GLY A 191 -15.84 -11.55 -10.56
N ASP A 192 -16.71 -11.97 -11.49
CA ASP A 192 -16.88 -11.34 -12.80
C ASP A 192 -17.45 -9.90 -12.71
N ASP A 193 -18.02 -9.55 -11.55
CA ASP A 193 -18.52 -8.22 -11.21
C ASP A 193 -17.44 -7.28 -10.63
N ASP A 194 -16.19 -7.72 -10.61
CA ASP A 194 -15.06 -7.05 -9.96
C ASP A 194 -15.30 -6.79 -8.46
N GLU A 195 -16.15 -7.59 -7.81
CA GLU A 195 -16.29 -7.60 -6.35
C GLU A 195 -15.53 -8.75 -5.71
N VAL A 196 -15.18 -8.59 -4.43
CA VAL A 196 -14.51 -9.65 -3.66
C VAL A 196 -15.44 -10.84 -3.53
N ASP A 197 -15.01 -12.00 -4.04
CA ASP A 197 -15.72 -13.26 -3.86
C ASP A 197 -15.65 -13.69 -2.38
N GLN A 198 -16.78 -13.58 -1.69
CA GLN A 198 -16.92 -13.89 -0.27
C GLN A 198 -16.69 -15.37 0.07
N GLN A 199 -16.71 -16.25 -0.92
CA GLN A 199 -16.45 -17.68 -0.75
C GLN A 199 -14.99 -18.05 -1.06
N SER A 200 -14.23 -17.12 -1.63
CA SER A 200 -12.83 -17.33 -1.96
C SER A 200 -11.89 -17.23 -0.75
N GLY A 201 -10.69 -17.77 -0.94
CA GLY A 201 -9.59 -17.59 -0.02
C GLY A 201 -9.68 -18.37 1.29
N THR A 202 -8.72 -18.12 2.17
CA THR A 202 -8.64 -18.72 3.51
C THR A 202 -8.72 -17.63 4.56
N PHE A 203 -9.68 -17.76 5.49
CA PHE A 203 -9.83 -16.82 6.60
C PHE A 203 -9.43 -17.46 7.93
N THR A 204 -8.53 -16.79 8.65
CA THR A 204 -8.03 -17.23 9.95
C THR A 204 -8.12 -16.10 10.97
N VAL A 205 -8.38 -16.43 12.23
CA VAL A 205 -8.38 -15.48 13.34
C VAL A 205 -7.46 -16.02 14.43
N GLN A 206 -6.54 -15.20 14.93
CA GLN A 206 -5.58 -15.59 15.96
C GLN A 206 -5.26 -14.44 16.92
N PRO A 207 -4.77 -14.72 18.14
CA PRO A 207 -4.24 -13.68 19.02
C PRO A 207 -3.13 -12.90 18.34
N PHE A 208 -3.19 -11.57 18.40
CA PHE A 208 -2.16 -10.72 17.83
C PHE A 208 -1.18 -10.30 18.93
N ALA A 209 -0.12 -11.09 19.10
CA ALA A 209 0.93 -10.85 20.08
C ALA A 209 2.31 -10.83 19.41
N PRO A 210 2.60 -9.80 18.57
CA PRO A 210 3.77 -9.80 17.70
C PRO A 210 5.08 -9.66 18.47
N LYS A 211 5.97 -10.65 18.32
CA LYS A 211 7.32 -10.61 18.90
C LYS A 211 8.26 -9.80 18.02
N LYS A 212 9.28 -9.19 18.62
CA LYS A 212 10.28 -8.40 17.88
C LYS A 212 10.97 -9.21 16.77
N SER A 213 11.18 -10.51 16.97
CA SER A 213 11.79 -11.41 15.97
C SER A 213 10.89 -11.73 14.77
N GLU A 214 9.58 -11.54 14.91
CA GLU A 214 8.57 -11.80 13.87
C GLU A 214 8.29 -10.53 13.03
N LEU A 215 8.81 -9.39 13.46
CA LEU A 215 8.59 -8.09 12.82
C LEU A 215 9.83 -7.63 12.06
N LYS A 216 9.64 -7.26 10.80
CA LYS A 216 10.62 -6.53 10.02
C LYS A 216 10.16 -5.08 9.91
N VAL A 217 10.97 -4.13 10.36
CA VAL A 217 10.70 -2.71 10.11
C VAL A 217 10.88 -2.44 8.63
N VAL A 218 9.83 -1.95 7.99
CA VAL A 218 9.79 -1.67 6.56
C VAL A 218 9.69 -0.18 6.24
N ASP A 219 9.47 0.68 7.24
CA ASP A 219 9.26 2.12 7.06
C ASP A 219 9.65 2.95 8.30
N TYR A 220 10.09 4.19 8.10
CA TYR A 220 10.50 5.14 9.14
C TYR A 220 9.99 6.57 8.84
N GLU A 221 9.36 7.20 9.82
CA GLU A 221 9.02 8.64 9.77
C GLU A 221 10.05 9.44 10.58
N TRP A 222 10.60 10.52 10.00
CA TRP A 222 11.50 11.46 10.67
C TRP A 222 10.90 12.87 10.67
N ARG A 223 10.88 13.52 11.85
CA ARG A 223 10.42 14.90 12.02
C ARG A 223 11.57 15.81 12.48
N PRO A 224 12.04 16.75 11.63
CA PRO A 224 13.04 17.71 12.07
C PRO A 224 12.46 18.69 13.09
N SER A 225 13.29 19.13 14.04
CA SER A 225 12.93 20.18 15.01
C SER A 225 12.60 21.50 14.29
N LYS A 226 11.46 22.12 14.63
CA LYS A 226 11.07 23.43 14.09
C LYS A 226 12.10 24.48 14.54
N PRO A 227 12.62 25.34 13.64
CA PRO A 227 13.45 26.46 14.07
C PRO A 227 12.62 27.36 14.99
N GLN A 228 13.18 27.71 16.15
CA GLN A 228 12.61 28.75 17.00
C GLN A 228 12.66 30.08 16.23
N LYS A 229 11.50 30.74 16.10
CA LYS A 229 11.41 32.12 15.60
C LYS A 229 11.84 33.09 16.70
#